data_AF-A0A838U665-F1
#
_entry.id   AF-A0A838U665-F1
#
_cell.length_a   1.000
_cell.length_b   1.000
_cell.length_c   1.000
_cell.angle_alpha   90.00
_cell.angle_beta   90.00
_cell.angle_gamma   90.00
#
_symmetry.space_group_name_H-M   'P 1'
#
loop_
_entity.id
_entity.type
_entity.pdbx_description
1 polymer ?
#
loop_
_entity_poly.entity_id
_entity_poly.type
_entity_poly.pdbx_seq_one_letter_code
_entity_poly.pdbx_strand_id
1 'polypeptide(L)' 'SAQLKVVNELFEKGDPLDETEIPRALNLTDFKDMIKVRKPSVSSDMVRAYMRWSEQFKAL' A
#
# COMPACT_ATOMS: atom_id res chain seq x y z
N SER A 1 -0.34 4.65 -2.88
CA SER A 1 -1.72 4.18 -2.57
C SER A 1 -2.33 3.76 -3.88
N ALA A 2 -3.17 2.72 -3.90
CA ALA A 2 -3.87 2.31 -5.12
C ALA A 2 -4.75 3.45 -5.68
N GLN A 3 -5.39 4.22 -4.79
CA GLN A 3 -6.20 5.39 -5.15
C GLN A 3 -5.37 6.49 -5.82
N LEU A 4 -4.21 6.82 -5.27
CA LEU A 4 -3.32 7.83 -5.85
C LEU A 4 -2.79 7.41 -7.24
N LYS A 5 -2.58 6.11 -7.45
CA LYS A 5 -2.17 5.58 -8.76
C LYS A 5 -3.23 5.88 -9.83
N VAL A 6 -4.50 5.55 -9.58
CA VAL A 6 -5.58 5.78 -10.56
C VAL A 6 -5.90 7.25 -10.79
N VAL A 7 -5.73 8.08 -9.76
CA VAL A 7 -5.86 9.54 -9.89
C VAL A 7 -4.72 10.11 -10.74
N ASN A 8 -3.48 9.67 -10.50
CA ASN A 8 -2.35 10.10 -11.34
C ASN A 8 -2.53 9.65 -12.79
N GLU A 9 -3.02 8.42 -13.03
CA GLU A 9 -3.33 7.93 -14.38
C GLU A 9 -4.36 8.81 -15.10
N LEU A 10 -5.36 9.35 -14.39
CA LEU A 10 -6.30 10.32 -14.94
C LEU A 10 -5.59 11.60 -15.36
N PHE A 11 -4.75 12.18 -14.49
CA PHE A 11 -4.03 13.42 -14.84
C PHE A 11 -3.00 13.24 -15.97
N GLU A 12 -2.44 12.04 -16.13
CA GLU A 12 -1.45 11.74 -17.18
C GLU A 12 -2.09 11.48 -18.55
N LYS A 13 -3.36 11.03 -18.60
CA LYS A 13 -3.99 10.51 -19.83
C LYS A 13 -5.34 11.13 -20.17
N GLY A 14 -6.00 11.73 -19.20
CA GLY A 14 -7.30 12.37 -19.34
C GLY A 14 -7.20 13.77 -19.95
N ASP A 15 -8.35 14.32 -20.32
CA ASP A 15 -8.47 15.70 -20.78
C ASP A 15 -8.64 16.63 -19.56
N PRO A 16 -7.69 17.56 -19.30
CA PRO A 16 -7.81 18.50 -18.19
C PRO A 16 -9.04 19.41 -18.24
N LEU A 17 -9.67 19.53 -19.41
CA LEU A 17 -10.84 20.39 -19.64
C LEU A 17 -12.17 19.64 -19.54
N ASP A 18 -12.15 18.31 -19.46
CA ASP A 18 -13.37 17.51 -19.32
C ASP A 18 -13.70 17.28 -17.84
N GLU A 19 -14.63 18.08 -17.32
CA GLU A 19 -15.12 17.99 -15.93
C GLU A 19 -15.91 16.70 -15.65
N THR A 20 -16.26 15.92 -16.68
CA THR A 20 -16.97 14.65 -16.54
C THR A 20 -16.04 13.46 -16.41
N GLU A 21 -14.75 13.62 -16.73
CA GLU A 21 -13.77 12.56 -16.56
C GLU A 21 -13.51 12.29 -15.08
N ILE A 22 -13.61 11.03 -14.71
CA ILE A 22 -13.37 10.54 -13.36
C ILE A 22 -12.30 9.44 -13.38
N PRO A 23 -11.56 9.25 -12.27
CA PRO A 23 -10.59 8.19 -12.19
C PRO A 23 -11.26 6.83 -12.45
N ARG A 24 -10.56 5.97 -13.19
CA ARG A 24 -11.06 4.60 -13.43
C ARG A 24 -11.32 3.86 -12.11
N ALA A 25 -12.21 2.88 -12.17
CA ALA A 25 -12.48 2.00 -11.04
C ALA A 25 -11.20 1.25 -10.59
N LEU A 26 -11.06 1.10 -9.27
CA LEU A 26 -10.01 0.30 -8.66
C LEU A 26 -10.28 -1.18 -8.87
N ASN A 27 -9.22 -1.94 -9.11
CA ASN A 27 -9.28 -3.39 -9.19
C ASN A 27 -8.21 -4.06 -8.32
N LEU A 28 -8.29 -5.38 -8.17
CA LEU A 28 -7.36 -6.17 -7.36
C LEU A 28 -5.90 -6.05 -7.81
N THR A 29 -5.65 -5.81 -9.09
CA THR A 29 -4.29 -5.67 -9.62
C THR A 29 -3.61 -4.43 -9.05
N ASP A 30 -4.33 -3.31 -8.89
CA ASP A 30 -3.77 -2.09 -8.30
C ASP A 30 -3.24 -2.32 -6.88
N PHE A 31 -3.96 -3.11 -6.08
CA PHE A 31 -3.52 -3.47 -4.73
C PHE A 31 -2.32 -4.42 -4.75
N LYS A 32 -2.32 -5.42 -5.65
CA LYS A 32 -1.19 -6.34 -5.82
C LYS A 32 0.08 -5.60 -6.21
N ASP A 33 -0.01 -4.64 -7.11
CA ASP A 33 1.14 -3.83 -7.53
C ASP A 33 1.65 -2.97 -6.38
N MET A 34 0.75 -2.36 -5.59
CA MET A 34 1.15 -1.59 -4.41
C MET A 34 1.87 -2.43 -3.36
N ILE A 35 1.44 -3.68 -3.15
CA ILE A 35 2.11 -4.60 -2.22
C ILE A 35 3.52 -4.96 -2.70
N LYS A 36 3.73 -5.14 -4.02
CA LYS A 36 5.06 -5.44 -4.58
C LYS A 36 6.05 -4.30 -4.38
N VAL A 37 5.60 -3.04 -4.51
CA VAL A 37 6.48 -1.86 -4.42
C VAL A 37 6.70 -1.43 -2.97
N ARG A 38 5.73 -1.65 -2.08
CA ARG A 38 5.83 -1.23 -0.68
C ARG A 38 6.62 -2.23 0.14
N LYS A 39 7.73 -1.76 0.73
CA LYS A 39 8.46 -2.50 1.75
C LYS A 39 7.62 -2.62 3.03
N PRO A 40 7.63 -3.78 3.73
CA PRO A 40 7.01 -3.90 5.05
C PRO A 40 7.56 -2.85 6.02
N SER A 41 6.70 -2.27 6.84
CA SER A 41 7.09 -1.24 7.83
C SER A 41 7.86 -1.79 9.03
N VAL A 42 7.88 -3.12 9.20
CA VAL A 42 8.54 -3.80 10.31
C VAL A 42 9.44 -4.88 9.73
N SER A 43 10.69 -4.92 10.18
CA SER A 43 11.63 -5.95 9.76
C SER A 43 11.29 -7.29 10.44
N SER A 44 11.56 -8.39 9.74
CA SER A 44 11.41 -9.73 10.31
C SER A 44 12.29 -9.95 11.54
N ASP A 45 13.45 -9.29 11.59
CA ASP A 45 14.38 -9.41 12.70
C ASP A 45 13.83 -8.75 13.97
N MET A 46 13.16 -7.59 13.82
CA MET A 46 12.47 -6.94 14.93
C MET A 46 11.34 -7.80 15.48
N VAL A 47 10.56 -8.44 14.60
CA VAL A 47 9.52 -9.40 15.02
C VAL A 47 10.14 -10.56 15.81
N ARG A 48 11.24 -11.15 15.31
CA ARG A 48 11.93 -12.24 16.02
C ARG A 48 12.50 -11.81 17.37
N ALA A 49 13.10 -10.62 17.45
CA ALA A 49 13.62 -10.07 18.70
C ALA A 49 12.50 -9.84 19.71
N TYR A 50 11.38 -9.26 19.27
CA TYR A 50 10.20 -9.06 20.10
C TYR A 50 9.65 -10.39 20.64
N MET A 51 9.51 -11.41 19.78
CA MET A 51 9.00 -12.72 20.20
C MET A 51 9.87 -13.35 21.29
N ARG A 52 11.21 -13.33 21.13
CA ARG A 52 12.15 -13.84 22.15
C ARG A 52 12.03 -13.09 23.47
N TRP A 53 11.98 -11.76 23.40
CA TRP A 53 11.78 -10.95 24.60
C TRP A 53 10.45 -11.27 25.28
N SER A 54 9.37 -11.36 24.51
CA SER A 54 8.05 -11.69 25.03
C SER A 54 8.02 -13.07 25.68
N GLU A 55 8.63 -14.09 25.06
CA GLU A 55 8.74 -15.43 25.66
C GLU A 55 9.48 -15.43 27.00
N GLN A 56 10.53 -14.62 27.13
CA GLN A 56 11.36 -14.57 28.34
C GLN A 56 10.77 -13.72 29.46
N PHE A 57 10.05 -12.65 29.13
CA PHE A 57 9.67 -11.61 30.08
C PHE A 57 8.18 -11.32 30.16
N LYS A 58 7.33 -11.99 29.35
CA LYS A 58 5.89 -11.88 29.54
C LYS A 58 5.55 -12.43 30.92
N ALA A 59 4.80 -11.65 31.70
CA ALA A 59 4.20 -12.15 32.93
C ALA A 59 3.09 -13.14 32.55
N LEU A 60 3.05 -14.30 33.22
CA LEU A 60 1.87 -15.17 33.25
C LEU A 60 0.68 -14.43 33.84
#